data_AF-A0AAU4EX36-F1
#
_entry.id   AF-A0AAU4EX36-F1
#
_cell.length_a   1.000
_cell.length_b   1.000
_cell.length_c   1.000
_cell.angle_alpha   90.00
_cell.angle_beta   90.00
_cell.angle_gamma   90.00
#
_symmetry.space_group_name_H-M   'P 1'
#
loop_
_entity.id
_entity.type
_entity.pdbx_description
1 polymer ?
#
loop_
_entity_poly.entity_id
_entity_poly.type
_entity_poly.pdbx_seq_one_letter_code
_entity_poly.pdbx_strand_id
1 'polypeptide(L)'
;MAAIPELALRQIERWCAQRVPERVLDQVRVECRTRGRTVTILERRAPWSPEAGPEWTEQKIAQLRLDEHGIWSVRWADRNGKWLTYPDAPVASTPPPLLAEIDRNPHGIFWG
;
A
#
# COMPACT_ATOMS: atom_id res chain seq x y z
N MET A 1 -20.26 10.13 2.90
CA MET A 1 -19.38 8.94 2.77
C MET A 1 -18.40 8.99 3.93
N ALA A 2 -18.35 7.98 4.81
CA ALA A 2 -17.41 8.04 5.93
C ALA A 2 -15.97 7.94 5.41
N ALA A 3 -15.13 8.86 5.88
CA ALA A 3 -13.72 8.90 5.55
C ALA A 3 -12.95 7.88 6.40
N ILE A 4 -11.72 7.57 5.97
CA ILE A 4 -10.76 6.84 6.81
C ILE A 4 -10.46 7.67 8.07
N PRO A 5 -10.45 7.06 9.27
CA PRO A 5 -10.06 7.76 10.49
C PRO A 5 -8.66 8.39 10.35
N GLU A 6 -8.49 9.64 10.78
CA GLU A 6 -7.23 10.38 10.64
C GLU A 6 -6.05 9.65 11.28
N LEU A 7 -6.27 9.05 12.46
CA LEU A 7 -5.25 8.25 13.13
C LEU A 7 -4.78 7.07 12.28
N ALA A 8 -5.72 6.36 11.65
CA ALA A 8 -5.41 5.23 10.77
C ALA A 8 -4.63 5.69 9.53
N LEU A 9 -5.03 6.82 8.93
CA LEU A 9 -4.31 7.42 7.81
C LEU A 9 -2.87 7.78 8.20
N ARG A 10 -2.69 8.46 9.34
CA ARG A 10 -1.35 8.84 9.84
C ARG A 10 -0.46 7.63 10.10
N GLN A 11 -1.01 6.53 10.60
CA GLN A 11 -0.26 5.28 10.79
C GLN A 11 0.22 4.71 9.46
N ILE A 12 -0.63 4.72 8.43
CA ILE A 12 -0.28 4.24 7.08
C ILE A 12 0.76 5.16 6.43
N GLU A 13 0.57 6.48 6.48
CA GLU A 13 1.52 7.47 5.95
C GLU A 13 2.90 7.32 6.58
N ARG A 14 2.94 7.19 7.91
CA ARG A 14 4.20 6.98 8.64
C ARG A 14 4.88 5.69 8.23
N TRP A 15 4.13 4.60 8.09
CA TRP A 15 4.67 3.32 7.64
C TRP A 15 5.22 3.41 6.21
N CYS A 16 4.52 4.08 5.29
CA CYS A 16 4.98 4.31 3.92
C CYS A 16 6.32 5.06 3.90
N ALA A 17 6.43 6.15 4.69
CA ALA A 17 7.65 6.94 4.79
C ALA A 17 8.82 6.15 5.41
N GLN A 18 8.55 5.31 6.40
CA GLN A 18 9.59 4.49 7.05
C GLN A 18 10.08 3.33 6.17
N ARG A 19 9.28 2.90 5.19
CA ARG A 19 9.62 1.74 4.36
C ARG A 19 10.76 1.99 3.37
N VAL A 20 10.93 3.25 2.97
CA VAL A 20 11.95 3.66 2.01
C VAL A 20 13.02 4.50 2.70
N PRO A 21 14.28 4.02 2.74
CA PRO A 21 15.38 4.80 3.26
C PRO A 21 15.57 6.11 2.47
N GLU A 22 15.90 7.20 3.15
CA GLU A 22 16.07 8.53 2.53
C GLU A 22 17.03 8.52 1.32
N ARG A 23 18.08 7.69 1.41
CA ARG A 23 19.11 7.52 0.38
C ARG A 23 18.64 6.98 -0.98
N VAL A 24 17.40 6.46 -1.08
CA VAL A 24 16.84 5.92 -2.32
C VAL A 24 15.50 6.57 -2.67
N LEU A 25 15.10 7.65 -2.00
CA LEU A 25 13.85 8.37 -2.30
C LEU A 25 13.85 9.02 -3.69
N ASP A 26 15.02 9.21 -4.30
CA ASP A 26 15.20 9.63 -5.70
C ASP A 26 14.90 8.50 -6.70
N GLN A 27 14.93 7.25 -6.26
CA GLN A 27 14.75 6.06 -7.11
C GLN A 27 13.44 5.32 -6.86
N VAL A 28 13.02 5.20 -5.60
CA VAL A 28 11.81 4.49 -5.20
C VAL A 28 11.10 5.26 -4.10
N ARG A 29 9.77 5.24 -4.11
CA ARG A 29 8.92 5.83 -3.06
C ARG A 29 7.77 4.90 -2.78
N VAL A 30 7.35 4.82 -1.52
CA VAL A 30 6.09 4.16 -1.15
C VAL A 30 5.13 5.24 -0.72
N GLU A 31 3.97 5.28 -1.36
CA GLU A 31 2.93 6.28 -1.14
C GLU A 31 1.58 5.59 -0.85
N CYS A 32 0.69 6.28 -0.14
CA CYS A 32 -0.68 5.82 0.04
C CYS A 32 -1.68 6.81 -0.56
N ARG A 33 -2.71 6.29 -1.25
CA ARG A 33 -3.84 7.05 -1.79
C ARG A 33 -5.14 6.64 -1.13
N THR A 34 -5.86 7.62 -0.59
CA THR A 34 -7.17 7.39 0.02
C THR A 34 -8.30 7.62 -0.98
N ARG A 35 -9.27 6.71 -1.03
CA ARG A 35 -10.53 6.88 -1.75
C ARG A 35 -11.68 6.33 -0.93
N GLY A 36 -12.50 7.20 -0.35
CA GLY A 36 -13.59 6.80 0.54
C GLY A 36 -13.08 6.01 1.74
N ARG A 37 -13.51 4.75 1.86
CA ARG A 37 -13.07 3.80 2.91
C ARG A 37 -11.94 2.87 2.48
N THR A 38 -11.17 3.25 1.46
CA THR A 38 -10.07 2.44 0.94
C THR A 38 -8.78 3.25 0.94
N VAL A 39 -7.68 2.60 1.30
CA VAL A 39 -6.33 3.15 1.22
C VAL A 39 -5.50 2.24 0.33
N THR A 40 -5.02 2.75 -0.79
CA THR A 40 -4.19 2.02 -1.74
C THR A 40 -2.73 2.38 -1.51
N ILE A 41 -1.90 1.39 -1.24
CA ILE A 41 -0.45 1.53 -1.11
C ILE A 41 0.15 1.27 -2.49
N LEU A 42 0.99 2.20 -2.93
CA LEU A 42 1.64 2.23 -4.22
C LEU A 42 3.15 2.33 -4.01
N GLU A 43 3.90 1.62 -4.83
CA GLU A 43 5.32 1.89 -5.01
C GLU A 43 5.48 2.70 -6.28
N ARG A 44 6.25 3.78 -6.21
CA ARG A 44 6.61 4.58 -7.37
C ARG A 44 8.09 4.42 -7.62
N ARG A 45 8.46 4.07 -8.85
CA ARG A 45 9.87 3.95 -9.26
C ARG A 45 10.20 5.03 -10.27
N ALA A 46 11.31 5.71 -10.01
CA ALA A 46 11.92 6.61 -10.96
C ALA A 46 12.24 5.87 -12.26
N PRO A 47 12.26 6.57 -13.40
CA PRO A 47 12.64 5.98 -14.67
C PRO A 47 14.04 5.36 -14.57
N TRP A 48 14.18 4.14 -15.09
CA TRP A 48 15.41 3.35 -15.03
C TRP A 48 16.51 3.90 -15.96
N SER A 49 16.14 4.78 -16.90
CA SER A 49 17.07 5.48 -17.78
C SER A 49 16.50 6.84 -18.21
N PRO A 50 17.35 7.80 -18.62
CA PRO A 50 16.90 9.07 -19.19
C PRO A 50 16.05 8.90 -20.47
N GLU A 51 16.26 7.80 -21.19
CA GLU A 51 15.54 7.47 -22.44
C GLU A 51 14.13 6.96 -22.19
N ALA A 52 13.84 6.43 -20.99
CA ALA A 52 12.51 5.98 -20.58
C ALA A 52 11.54 7.14 -20.28
N GLY A 53 11.99 8.39 -20.41
CA GLY A 53 11.23 9.60 -20.10
C GLY A 53 11.24 9.95 -18.61
N PRO A 54 10.79 11.15 -18.21
CA PRO A 54 10.83 11.61 -16.82
C PRO A 54 9.73 10.98 -15.93
N GLU A 55 8.88 10.12 -16.49
CA GLU A 55 7.68 9.64 -15.82
C GLU A 55 8.01 8.57 -14.78
N TRP A 56 7.51 8.77 -13.56
CA TRP A 56 7.58 7.78 -12.51
C TRP A 56 6.53 6.70 -12.76
N THR A 57 6.98 5.46 -12.76
CA THR A 57 6.08 4.30 -12.86
C THR A 57 5.41 4.05 -11.52
N GLU A 58 4.16 3.56 -11.53
CA GLU A 58 3.40 3.24 -10.32
C GLU A 58 3.03 1.76 -10.31
N GLN A 59 3.36 1.08 -9.22
CA GLN A 59 2.99 -0.31 -8.97
C GLN A 59 2.03 -0.37 -7.78
N LYS A 60 0.93 -1.10 -7.95
CA LYS A 60 -0.01 -1.40 -6.87
C LYS A 60 0.59 -2.48 -5.97
N ILE A 61 0.79 -2.14 -4.71
CA ILE A 61 1.32 -3.07 -3.70
C ILE A 61 0.15 -3.73 -2.98
N ALA A 62 -0.62 -2.93 -2.25
CA ALA A 62 -1.70 -3.43 -1.41
C ALA A 62 -2.85 -2.43 -1.35
N GLN A 63 -4.04 -2.90 -1.00
CA GLN A 63 -5.18 -2.05 -0.71
C GLN A 63 -5.82 -2.44 0.60
N LEU A 64 -5.76 -1.54 1.56
CA LEU A 64 -6.46 -1.62 2.83
C LEU A 64 -7.90 -1.14 2.64
N ARG A 65 -8.87 -1.90 3.16
CA ARG A 65 -10.29 -1.56 3.09
C ARG A 65 -10.91 -1.59 4.47
N LEU A 66 -11.59 -0.51 4.82
CA LEU A 66 -12.37 -0.38 6.04
C LEU A 66 -13.84 -0.70 5.72
N ASP A 67 -14.40 -1.67 6.41
CA ASP A 67 -15.82 -2.01 6.29
C ASP A 67 -16.72 -1.11 7.16
N GLU A 68 -18.01 -1.41 7.20
CA GLU A 68 -18.99 -0.65 7.97
C GLU A 68 -18.94 -0.93 9.49
N HIS A 69 -18.29 -2.02 9.90
CA HIS A 69 -18.10 -2.43 11.28
C HIS A 69 -16.78 -1.92 11.88
N GLY A 70 -15.97 -1.20 11.09
CA GLY A 70 -14.67 -0.70 11.53
C GLY A 70 -13.55 -1.74 11.40
N ILE A 71 -13.77 -2.82 10.65
CA ILE A 71 -12.79 -3.87 10.41
C ILE A 71 -12.02 -3.57 9.13
N TRP A 72 -10.69 -3.65 9.25
CA TRP A 72 -9.74 -3.52 8.17
C TRP A 72 -9.40 -4.88 7.58
N SER A 73 -9.32 -4.93 6.25
CA SER A 73 -8.82 -6.07 5.48
C SER A 73 -7.83 -5.59 4.42
N VAL A 74 -6.92 -6.47 4.00
CA VAL A 74 -5.96 -6.21 2.93
C VAL A 74 -6.33 -6.97 1.66
N ARG A 75 -6.14 -6.32 0.52
CA ARG A 75 -6.22 -6.91 -0.81
C ARG A 75 -4.89 -6.73 -1.52
N TRP A 76 -4.57 -7.68 -2.38
CA TRP A 76 -3.41 -7.63 -3.27
C TRP A 76 -3.87 -7.40 -4.71
N ALA A 77 -3.01 -6.84 -5.54
CA ALA A 77 -3.26 -6.67 -6.96
C ALA A 77 -2.66 -7.84 -7.74
N ASP A 78 -3.43 -8.46 -8.63
CA ASP A 78 -2.86 -9.41 -9.59
C ASP A 78 -1.98 -8.67 -10.63
N ARG A 79 -1.34 -9.43 -11.52
CA ARG A 79 -0.52 -8.89 -12.62
C ARG A 79 -1.28 -7.94 -13.56
N ASN A 80 -2.61 -7.96 -13.56
CA ASN A 80 -3.46 -7.09 -14.37
C ASN A 80 -3.98 -5.89 -13.56
N GLY A 81 -3.54 -5.73 -12.31
CA GLY A 81 -3.96 -4.65 -11.41
C GLY A 81 -5.35 -4.83 -10.80
N LYS A 82 -5.92 -6.04 -10.85
CA LYS A 82 -7.21 -6.40 -10.26
C LYS A 82 -7.03 -6.73 -8.77
N TRP A 83 -7.85 -6.10 -7.93
CA TRP A 83 -7.84 -6.35 -6.48
C TRP A 83 -8.49 -7.68 -6.13
N LEU A 84 -7.69 -8.60 -5.58
CA LEU A 84 -8.12 -9.90 -5.12
C LEU A 84 -8.18 -9.95 -3.59
N THR A 85 -9.08 -10.78 -3.07
CA THR A 85 -9.14 -11.08 -1.64
C THR A 85 -7.93 -11.92 -1.25
N TYR A 86 -7.42 -11.68 -0.05
CA TYR A 86 -6.38 -12.50 0.56
C TYR A 86 -7.03 -13.24 1.76
N PRO A 87 -7.50 -14.47 1.57
CA PRO A 87 -8.32 -15.16 2.58
C PRO A 87 -7.55 -15.45 3.88
N ASP A 88 -6.24 -15.68 3.79
CA ASP A 88 -5.37 -15.95 4.95
C ASP A 88 -4.85 -14.67 5.62
N ALA A 89 -5.18 -13.50 5.09
CA ALA A 89 -4.73 -12.24 5.67
C ALA A 89 -5.40 -11.97 7.03
N PRO A 90 -4.67 -11.37 7.99
CA PRO A 90 -5.29 -10.89 9.21
C PRO A 90 -6.30 -9.79 8.88
N VAL A 91 -7.47 -9.87 9.52
CA VAL A 91 -8.37 -8.73 9.69
C VAL A 91 -8.10 -8.07 11.04
N ALA A 92 -8.19 -6.75 11.12
CA ALA A 92 -7.95 -6.05 12.37
C ALA A 92 -8.76 -4.76 12.46
N SER A 93 -8.98 -4.25 13.67
CA SER A 93 -9.65 -2.95 13.87
C SER A 93 -8.74 -1.75 13.60
N THR A 94 -7.45 -1.98 13.36
CA THR A 94 -6.46 -0.94 13.08
C THR A 94 -5.53 -1.35 11.92
N PRO A 95 -4.91 -0.41 11.19
CA PRO A 95 -3.98 -0.72 10.10
C PRO A 95 -2.69 -1.48 10.45
N PRO A 96 -2.01 -1.24 11.60
CA PRO A 96 -0.66 -1.77 11.84
C PRO A 96 -0.49 -3.29 11.66
N PRO A 97 -1.42 -4.17 12.12
CA PRO A 97 -1.30 -5.61 11.87
C PRO A 97 -1.31 -5.98 10.38
N LEU A 98 -2.08 -5.26 9.56
CA LEU A 98 -2.14 -5.48 8.12
C LEU A 98 -0.88 -4.95 7.42
N LEU A 99 -0.34 -3.83 7.90
CA LEU A 99 0.93 -3.27 7.39
C LEU A 99 2.11 -4.20 7.68
N ALA A 100 2.11 -4.85 8.86
CA ALA A 100 3.09 -5.87 9.20
C ALA A 100 2.97 -7.11 8.30
N GLU A 101 1.75 -7.53 7.94
CA GLU A 101 1.53 -8.61 6.97
C GLU A 101 2.11 -8.26 5.59
N ILE A 102 1.86 -7.03 5.11
CA ILE A 102 2.39 -6.54 3.84
C ILE A 102 3.93 -6.54 3.85
N ASP A 103 4.55 -6.17 4.97
CA ASP A 103 6.01 -6.14 5.08
C ASP A 103 6.63 -7.55 5.16
N ARG A 104 6.00 -8.46 5.92
CA ARG A 104 6.42 -9.88 5.97
C ARG A 104 6.35 -10.55 4.61
N ASN A 105 5.39 -10.15 3.76
CA ASN A 105 5.20 -10.64 2.40
C ASN A 105 5.37 -12.17 2.26
N PRO A 106 4.66 -12.98 3.06
CA PRO A 106 4.94 -14.42 3.18
C PRO A 106 4.78 -15.18 1.86
N HIS A 107 3.93 -14.70 0.95
CA HIS A 107 3.69 -15.30 -0.36
C HIS A 107 4.40 -14.58 -1.52
N GLY A 108 5.18 -13.53 -1.26
CA GLY A 108 5.85 -12.77 -2.33
C GLY A 108 4.90 -11.98 -3.25
N ILE A 109 3.65 -11.74 -2.83
CA ILE A 109 2.59 -11.12 -3.68
C ILE A 109 2.54 -9.60 -3.61
N PHE A 110 3.11 -8.99 -2.56
CA PHE A 110 3.06 -7.53 -2.36
C PHE A 110 4.26 -6.83 -2.98
N TRP A 111 5.44 -7.42 -2.82
CA TRP A 111 6.72 -6.85 -3.29
C TRP A 111 7.44 -7.85 -4.18
N GLY A 112 8.03 -7.33 -5.27
CA GLY A 112 8.80 -8.05 -6.27
C GLY A 112 9.68 -7.09 -7.07
#